data_AF-A0A2M6VXS5-F1
#
_entry.id   AF-A0A2M6VXS5-F1
#
_cell.length_a   1.000
_cell.length_b   1.000
_cell.length_c   1.000
_cell.angle_alpha   90.00
_cell.angle_beta   90.00
_cell.angle_gamma   90.00
#
_symmetry.space_group_name_H-M   'P 1'
#
loop_
_entity.id
_entity.type
_entity.pdbx_description
1 polymer ?
#
loop_
_entity_poly.entity_id
_entity_poly.type
_entity_poly.pdbx_seq_one_letter_code
_entity_poly.pdbx_strand_id
1 'polypeptide(L)'
;MVVKLKSKEIYKKHYSNCQQRLFDRVFLLREREELTFEAIARLLTKSGTRSVNGCLLGAEHVFSIYKKGKLRQERLTLKVAPELVDLWFE
;
A
#
# COMPACT_ATOMS: atom_id res chain seq x y z
N MET A 1 -13.84 -32.22 13.93
CA MET A 1 -13.08 -31.16 14.64
C MET A 1 -13.08 -29.89 13.80
N VAL A 2 -13.75 -28.83 14.26
CA VAL A 2 -13.82 -27.53 13.55
C VAL A 2 -13.18 -26.45 14.45
N VAL A 3 -12.23 -25.71 13.90
CA VAL A 3 -11.51 -24.64 14.62
C VAL A 3 -11.89 -23.29 14.01
N LYS A 4 -12.35 -22.34 14.83
CA LYS A 4 -12.55 -20.95 14.41
C LYS A 4 -11.33 -20.12 14.80
N LEU A 5 -10.70 -19.50 13.80
CA LEU A 5 -9.55 -18.62 13.98
C LEU A 5 -9.93 -17.19 13.60
N LYS A 6 -9.58 -16.21 14.44
CA LYS A 6 -9.56 -14.79 14.06
C LYS A 6 -8.11 -14.37 13.90
N SER A 7 -7.78 -13.83 12.72
CA SER A 7 -6.46 -13.28 12.46
C SER A 7 -6.56 -11.98 11.69
N LYS A 8 -5.79 -10.96 12.12
CA LYS A 8 -5.65 -9.70 11.38
C LYS A 8 -4.95 -9.91 10.03
N GLU A 9 -4.26 -11.04 9.83
CA GLU A 9 -3.62 -11.42 8.57
C GLU A 9 -4.62 -11.55 7.42
N ILE A 10 -5.87 -11.98 7.70
CA ILE A 10 -6.90 -12.21 6.68
C ILE A 10 -7.28 -10.89 5.96
N TYR A 11 -7.07 -9.75 6.62
CA TYR A 11 -7.37 -8.42 6.06
C TYR A 11 -6.20 -7.78 5.30
N LYS A 12 -5.06 -8.48 5.13
CA LYS A 12 -3.90 -8.01 4.34
C LYS A 12 -4.16 -8.14 2.83
N LYS A 13 -5.11 -7.38 2.27
CA LYS A 13 -5.35 -7.35 0.81
C LYS A 13 -4.07 -6.96 0.08
N HIS A 14 -3.54 -7.76 -0.85
CA HIS A 14 -2.29 -7.44 -1.56
C HIS A 14 -2.47 -6.27 -2.55
N TYR A 15 -1.46 -5.41 -2.67
CA TYR A 15 -1.36 -4.49 -3.82
C TYR A 15 -1.14 -5.32 -5.08
N SER A 16 -1.71 -4.88 -6.20
CA SER A 16 -1.30 -5.41 -7.49
C SER A 16 0.15 -5.01 -7.78
N ASN A 17 0.82 -5.73 -8.70
CA ASN A 17 2.20 -5.41 -9.09
C ASN A 17 2.34 -3.95 -9.55
N CYS A 18 1.35 -3.42 -10.27
CA CYS A 18 1.35 -2.02 -10.71
C CYS A 18 1.25 -1.05 -9.53
N GLN A 19 0.38 -1.34 -8.55
CA GLN A 19 0.25 -0.52 -7.34
C GLN A 19 1.52 -0.52 -6.51
N GLN A 20 2.15 -1.70 -6.34
CA GLN A 20 3.41 -1.82 -5.61
C GLN A 20 4.52 -1.04 -6.30
N ARG A 21 4.72 -1.21 -7.61
CA ARG A 21 5.72 -0.46 -8.38
C ARG A 21 5.52 1.05 -8.32
N LEU A 22 4.27 1.52 -8.38
CA LEU A 22 3.96 2.94 -8.27
C LEU A 22 4.32 3.48 -6.88
N PHE A 23 3.95 2.76 -5.82
CA PHE A 23 4.30 3.13 -4.46
C PHE A 23 5.82 3.12 -4.24
N ASP A 24 6.53 2.07 -4.63
CA ASP A 24 7.98 1.96 -4.46
C ASP A 24 8.71 3.12 -5.14
N ARG A 25 8.24 3.52 -6.33
CA ARG A 25 8.77 4.67 -7.05
C ARG A 25 8.50 5.98 -6.31
N VAL A 26 7.28 6.21 -5.84
CA VAL A 26 6.94 7.40 -5.04
C VAL A 26 7.76 7.44 -3.75
N PHE A 27 7.93 6.31 -3.08
CA PHE A 27 8.69 6.19 -1.84
C PHE A 27 10.16 6.52 -2.06
N LEU A 28 10.81 5.95 -3.09
CA LEU A 28 12.20 6.27 -3.43
C LEU A 28 12.40 7.76 -3.74
N LEU A 29 11.54 8.34 -4.58
CA LEU A 29 11.63 9.75 -4.94
C LEU A 29 11.42 10.67 -3.73
N ARG A 30 10.60 10.25 -2.76
CA ARG A 30 10.32 11.04 -1.56
C ARG A 30 11.41 10.90 -0.49
N GLU A 31 11.83 9.69 -0.17
CA GLU A 31 12.72 9.41 0.97
C GLU A 31 14.20 9.51 0.60
N ARG A 32 14.57 9.20 -0.66
CA ARG A 32 15.97 9.18 -1.09
C ARG A 32 16.36 10.42 -1.89
N GLU A 33 15.48 10.88 -2.76
CA GLU A 33 15.71 12.06 -3.61
C GLU A 33 15.11 13.35 -3.01
N GLU A 34 14.44 13.25 -1.85
CA GLU A 34 13.86 14.36 -1.08
C GLU A 34 12.91 15.29 -1.87
N LEU A 35 12.34 14.78 -2.97
CA LEU A 35 11.47 15.58 -3.83
C LEU A 35 10.15 15.94 -3.16
N THR A 36 9.60 17.10 -3.51
CA THR A 36 8.24 17.49 -3.12
C THR A 36 7.20 16.63 -3.85
N PHE A 37 6.01 16.45 -3.26
CA PHE A 37 4.94 15.68 -3.91
C PHE A 37 4.53 16.23 -5.27
N GLU A 38 4.62 17.55 -5.45
CA GLU A 38 4.36 18.20 -6.73
C GLU A 38 5.45 17.87 -7.77
N ALA A 39 6.73 17.91 -7.39
CA ALA A 39 7.83 17.52 -8.28
C ALA A 39 7.71 16.05 -8.70
N ILE A 40 7.36 15.17 -7.76
CA ILE A 40 7.11 13.75 -8.03
C ILE A 40 5.93 13.59 -8.99
N ALA A 41 4.82 14.31 -8.77
CA ALA A 41 3.65 14.27 -9.64
C ALA A 41 3.98 14.67 -11.09
N ARG A 42 4.77 15.73 -11.25
CA ARG A 42 5.28 16.16 -12.57
C ARG A 42 6.15 15.08 -13.22
N LEU A 43 7.08 14.48 -12.49
CA LEU A 43 7.95 13.41 -13.01
C LEU A 43 7.15 12.18 -13.45
N LEU A 44 6.23 11.71 -12.61
CA LEU A 44 5.38 10.55 -12.93
C LEU A 44 4.47 10.81 -14.13
N THR A 45 3.92 12.02 -14.21
CA THR A 45 3.09 12.43 -15.33
C THR A 45 3.90 12.52 -16.63
N LYS A 46 5.12 13.07 -16.56
CA LYS A 46 6.05 13.14 -17.70
C LYS A 46 6.48 11.75 -18.20
N SER A 47 6.58 10.77 -17.31
CA SER A 47 6.87 9.38 -17.68
C SER A 47 5.64 8.61 -18.18
N GLY A 48 4.47 9.25 -18.29
CA GLY A 48 3.26 8.66 -18.82
C GLY A 48 2.34 8.01 -17.77
N THR A 49 2.66 8.12 -16.48
CA THR A 49 1.82 7.58 -15.40
C THR A 49 0.52 8.39 -15.31
N ARG A 50 -0.62 7.69 -15.26
CA ARG A 50 -1.96 8.28 -15.13
C ARG A 50 -2.74 7.67 -13.96
N SER A 51 -3.78 8.35 -13.52
CA SER A 51 -4.76 7.79 -12.59
C SER A 51 -5.53 6.64 -13.25
N VAL A 52 -6.30 5.89 -12.46
CA VAL A 52 -7.16 4.81 -12.97
C VAL A 52 -8.15 5.31 -14.03
N ASN A 53 -8.57 6.58 -13.93
CA ASN A 53 -9.48 7.22 -14.88
C ASN A 53 -8.74 7.92 -16.03
N GLY A 54 -7.42 7.74 -16.18
CA GLY A 54 -6.61 8.35 -17.23
C GLY A 54 -6.15 9.79 -16.98
N CYS A 55 -6.50 10.38 -15.84
CA CYS A 55 -6.13 11.77 -15.51
C CYS A 55 -4.64 11.89 -15.14
N LEU A 56 -4.09 13.11 -15.27
CA LEU A 56 -2.76 13.44 -14.78
C LEU A 56 -2.70 13.27 -13.25
N LEU A 57 -1.53 12.92 -12.73
CA LEU A 57 -1.33 12.87 -11.28
C LEU A 57 -1.02 14.27 -10.74
N GLY A 58 -1.74 14.69 -9.70
CA GLY A 58 -1.42 15.88 -8.92
C GLY A 58 -0.71 15.52 -7.62
N ALA A 59 -0.22 16.53 -6.90
CA ALA A 59 0.46 16.35 -5.62
C ALA A 59 -0.38 15.54 -4.61
N GLU A 60 -1.70 15.78 -4.55
CA GLU A 60 -2.62 15.06 -3.68
C GLU A 60 -2.71 13.56 -3.96
N HIS A 61 -2.64 13.18 -5.24
CA HIS A 61 -2.60 11.78 -5.64
C HIS A 61 -1.31 11.12 -5.12
N VAL A 62 -0.16 11.78 -5.30
CA VAL A 62 1.14 11.29 -4.84
C VAL A 62 1.19 11.19 -3.32
N PHE A 63 0.74 12.22 -2.61
CA PHE A 63 0.65 12.22 -1.15
C PHE A 63 -0.21 11.05 -0.65
N SER A 64 -1.37 10.82 -1.27
CA SER A 64 -2.25 9.72 -0.92
C SER A 64 -1.60 8.36 -1.15
N ILE A 65 -0.88 8.18 -2.26
CA ILE A 65 -0.13 6.95 -2.58
C ILE A 65 0.93 6.71 -1.49
N TYR A 66 1.75 7.72 -1.20
CA TYR A 66 2.81 7.64 -0.20
C TYR A 66 2.25 7.28 1.18
N LYS A 67 1.26 8.04 1.68
CA LYS A 67 0.66 7.85 3.00
C LYS A 67 0.03 6.45 3.14
N LYS A 68 -0.77 6.03 2.15
CA LYS A 68 -1.45 4.72 2.21
C LYS A 68 -0.47 3.56 2.10
N GLY A 69 0.60 3.71 1.31
CA GLY A 69 1.63 2.70 1.15
C GLY A 69 2.51 2.52 2.39
N LYS A 70 2.88 3.61 3.11
CA LYS A 70 3.58 3.48 4.41
C LYS A 70 2.74 2.77 5.46
N LEU A 71 1.49 3.21 5.67
CA LEU A 71 0.54 2.55 6.58
C LEU A 71 0.33 1.07 6.22
N ARG A 72 0.45 0.74 4.94
CA ARG A 72 0.38 -0.65 4.48
C ARG A 72 1.64 -1.42 4.83
N GLN A 73 2.84 -0.89 4.57
CA GLN A 73 4.09 -1.53 4.95
C GLN A 73 4.11 -1.82 6.45
N GLU A 74 3.74 -0.85 7.29
CA GLU A 74 3.60 -1.03 8.73
C GLU A 74 2.67 -2.21 9.08
N ARG A 75 1.50 -2.28 8.43
CA ARG A 75 0.55 -3.40 8.59
C ARG A 75 1.11 -4.76 8.16
N LEU A 76 1.92 -4.80 7.10
CA LEU A 76 2.51 -6.04 6.62
C LEU A 76 3.65 -6.51 7.53
N THR A 77 4.45 -5.58 8.05
CA THR A 77 5.58 -5.85 8.96
C THR A 77 5.12 -6.26 10.36
N LEU A 78 3.92 -5.84 10.79
CA LEU A 78 3.31 -6.30 12.03
C LEU A 78 3.09 -7.83 11.97
N LYS A 79 3.84 -8.56 12.78
CA LYS A 79 3.60 -9.98 13.08
C LYS A 79 2.41 -10.07 14.02
N VAL A 80 1.26 -10.51 13.52
CA VAL A 80 0.09 -10.78 14.37
C VAL A 80 0.00 -12.29 14.57
N ALA A 81 0.21 -12.75 15.80
CA ALA A 81 -0.07 -14.14 16.16
C ALA A 81 -1.59 -14.37 16.04
N PRO A 82 -2.03 -15.45 15.35
CA PRO A 82 -3.45 -15.77 15.28
C PRO A 82 -3.99 -16.13 16.66
N GLU A 83 -5.19 -15.68 16.97
CA GLU A 83 -5.88 -16.00 18.22
C GLU A 83 -6.90 -17.11 17.96
N LEU A 84 -6.87 -18.15 18.81
CA LEU A 84 -7.81 -19.26 18.74
C LEU A 84 -9.12 -18.83 19.40
N VAL A 85 -10.21 -18.80 18.62
CA VAL A 85 -11.47 -18.23 19.09
C VAL A 85 -12.39 -19.30 19.65
N ASP A 86 -12.53 -20.44 18.95
CA ASP A 86 -13.34 -21.56 19.42
C ASP A 86 -12.83 -22.88 18.82
N LEU A 87 -13.05 -23.98 19.54
CA LEU A 87 -12.68 -25.34 19.12
C LEU A 87 -13.84 -26.30 19.40
N TRP A 88 -14.34 -26.95 18.35
CA TRP A 88 -15.47 -27.87 18.43
C TRP A 88 -15.03 -29.29 18.09
N PHE A 89 -15.44 -30.25 18.91
CA PHE A 89 -15.32 -31.69 18.64
C PHE A 89 -16.73 -32.23 18.34
N GLU A 90 -16.84 -33.01 17.28
CA GLU A 90 -18.04 -33.80 16.96
C GLU A 90 -17.88 -35.20 17.58
#